data_AF-A0A1I2BVI6-F1
#
_entry.id   AF-A0A1I2BVI6-F1
#
_cell.length_a   1.000
_cell.length_b   1.000
_cell.length_c   1.000
_cell.angle_alpha   90.00
_cell.angle_beta   90.00
_cell.angle_gamma   90.00
#
_symmetry.space_group_name_H-M   'P 1'
#
loop_
_entity.id
_entity.type
_entity.pdbx_description
1 polymer ?
#
loop_
_entity_poly.entity_id
_entity_poly.type
_entity_poly.pdbx_seq_one_letter_code
_entity_poly.pdbx_strand_id
1 'polypeptide(L)'
;MLNTNNKTELRNEINLMIDHISNELVSEFGKSKEDAMKLIKDSKVENSLMKDKLGFHESPYQWAISILTDHNDYEALEKHFYH
;
A
#
# COMPACT_ATOMS: atom_id res chain seq x y z
N MET A 1 -17.83 23.02 15.54
CA MET A 1 -16.40 22.74 15.25
C MET A 1 -16.15 21.22 15.30
N LEU A 2 -16.58 20.47 14.28
CA LEU A 2 -16.52 18.98 14.27
C LEU A 2 -15.84 18.39 13.02
N ASN A 3 -15.38 19.22 12.08
CA ASN A 3 -14.95 18.74 10.76
C ASN A 3 -13.45 18.44 10.67
N THR A 4 -12.65 18.83 11.66
CA THR A 4 -11.19 18.64 11.65
C THR A 4 -10.77 17.27 12.21
N ASN A 5 -11.50 16.70 13.18
CA ASN A 5 -11.16 15.40 13.77
C ASN A 5 -11.27 14.27 12.75
N ASN A 6 -12.38 14.21 11.99
CA ASN A 6 -12.59 13.18 10.98
C ASN A 6 -11.52 13.18 9.87
N LYS A 7 -10.97 14.35 9.55
CA LYS A 7 -9.91 14.48 8.53
C LYS A 7 -8.56 13.98 9.07
N THR A 8 -8.26 14.25 10.33
CA THR A 8 -7.06 13.75 11.01
C THR A 8 -7.14 12.24 11.21
N GLU A 9 -8.30 11.71 11.60
CA GLU A 9 -8.53 10.26 11.74
C GLU A 9 -8.34 9.54 10.40
N LEU A 10 -8.96 10.03 9.32
CA LEU A 10 -8.76 9.47 7.99
C LEU A 10 -7.28 9.50 7.55
N ARG A 11 -6.56 10.60 7.82
CA ARG A 11 -5.13 10.69 7.50
C ARG A 11 -4.31 9.64 8.27
N ASN A 12 -4.63 9.42 9.54
CA ASN A 12 -3.96 8.41 10.36
C ASN A 12 -4.25 7.00 9.84
N GLU A 13 -5.49 6.70 9.46
CA GLU A 13 -5.86 5.41 8.86
C GLU A 13 -5.12 5.16 7.54
N ILE A 14 -5.02 6.17 6.68
CA ILE A 14 -4.24 6.08 5.43
C ILE A 14 -2.77 5.79 5.74
N ASN A 15 -2.18 6.50 6.69
CA ASN A 15 -0.78 6.30 7.06
C ASN A 15 -0.54 4.89 7.60
N LEU A 16 -1.44 4.37 8.45
CA LEU A 16 -1.36 3.00 8.95
C LEU A 16 -1.46 1.97 7.82
N MET A 17 -2.38 2.18 6.87
CA MET A 17 -2.50 1.30 5.71
C MET A 17 -1.21 1.33 4.87
N ILE A 18 -0.65 2.52 4.60
CA ILE A 18 0.62 2.67 3.87
C ILE A 18 1.77 1.95 4.59
N ASP A 19 1.87 2.10 5.90
CA ASP A 19 2.91 1.43 6.70
C ASP A 19 2.76 -0.09 6.62
N HIS A 20 1.53 -0.61 6.69
CA HIS A 20 1.29 -2.05 6.53
C HIS A 20 1.64 -2.53 5.12
N ILE A 21 1.23 -1.82 4.06
CA ILE A 21 1.58 -2.19 2.68
C ILE A 21 3.10 -2.18 2.50
N SER A 22 3.79 -1.19 3.06
CA SER A 22 5.25 -1.13 3.02
C SER A 22 5.88 -2.33 3.71
N ASN A 23 5.31 -2.79 4.83
CA ASN A 23 5.81 -3.97 5.53
C ASN A 23 5.63 -5.23 4.69
N GLU A 24 4.48 -5.42 4.05
CA GLU A 24 4.23 -6.56 3.14
C GLU A 24 5.23 -6.58 1.97
N LEU A 25 5.45 -5.43 1.32
CA LEU A 25 6.43 -5.30 0.23
C LEU A 25 7.84 -5.68 0.68
N VAL A 26 8.21 -5.39 1.92
CA VAL A 26 9.52 -5.72 2.48
C VAL A 26 9.60 -7.19 2.89
N SER A 27 8.64 -7.69 3.69
CA SER A 27 8.72 -9.03 4.28
C SER A 27 8.39 -10.13 3.29
N GLU A 28 7.34 -9.96 2.48
CA GLU A 28 6.84 -11.01 1.59
C GLU A 28 7.47 -10.93 0.20
N PHE A 29 7.82 -9.73 -0.26
CA PHE A 29 8.32 -9.49 -1.62
C PHE A 29 9.78 -9.01 -1.68
N GLY A 30 10.46 -8.95 -0.53
CA GLY A 30 11.89 -8.70 -0.42
C GLY A 30 12.34 -7.32 -0.92
N LYS A 31 11.44 -6.33 -0.98
CA LYS A 31 11.79 -4.96 -1.36
C LYS A 31 12.57 -4.27 -0.25
N SER A 32 13.42 -3.30 -0.61
CA SER A 32 13.97 -2.36 0.36
C SER A 32 12.85 -1.43 0.86
N LYS A 33 13.02 -0.84 2.05
CA LYS A 33 12.05 0.12 2.59
C LYS A 33 11.91 1.33 1.67
N GLU A 34 13.03 1.81 1.12
CA GLU A 34 13.05 2.92 0.17
C GLU A 34 12.28 2.60 -1.11
N ASP A 35 12.48 1.40 -1.67
CA ASP A 35 11.78 0.97 -2.88
C ASP A 35 10.28 0.74 -2.61
N ALA A 36 9.93 0.12 -1.49
CA ALA A 36 8.53 -0.08 -1.09
C ALA A 36 7.78 1.26 -1.00
N MET A 37 8.36 2.26 -0.34
CA MET A 37 7.75 3.59 -0.23
C MET A 37 7.67 4.31 -1.59
N LYS A 38 8.65 4.12 -2.46
CA LYS A 38 8.63 4.66 -3.81
C LYS A 38 7.49 4.05 -4.63
N LEU A 39 7.34 2.73 -4.61
CA LEU A 39 6.26 2.01 -5.29
C LEU A 39 4.88 2.47 -4.82
N ILE A 40 4.66 2.54 -3.50
CA ILE A 40 3.40 3.02 -2.91
C ILE A 40 3.06 4.45 -3.37
N LYS A 41 4.06 5.33 -3.40
CA LYS A 41 3.89 6.72 -3.83
C LYS A 41 3.56 6.81 -5.32
N ASP A 42 4.29 6.09 -6.16
CA ASP A 42 4.13 6.09 -7.61
C ASP A 42 2.77 5.49 -8.02
N SER A 43 2.30 4.49 -7.27
CA SER A 43 0.96 3.88 -7.38
C SER A 43 -0.18 4.75 -6.81
N LYS A 44 0.14 5.90 -6.19
CA LYS A 44 -0.83 6.87 -5.68
C LYS A 44 -1.84 6.29 -4.67
N VAL A 45 -1.41 5.32 -3.84
CA VAL A 45 -2.26 4.64 -2.84
C VAL A 45 -3.01 5.61 -1.94
N GLU A 46 -2.33 6.66 -1.44
CA GLU A 46 -2.96 7.72 -0.62
C GLU A 46 -4.15 8.36 -1.35
N ASN A 47 -4.00 8.69 -2.64
CA ASN A 47 -5.07 9.32 -3.41
C ASN A 47 -6.24 8.37 -3.65
N SER A 48 -5.97 7.08 -3.83
CA SER A 48 -7.01 6.06 -4.01
C SER A 48 -7.83 5.89 -2.72
N LEU A 49 -7.18 5.75 -1.56
CA LEU A 49 -7.84 5.62 -0.26
C LEU A 49 -8.60 6.89 0.16
N MET A 50 -8.13 8.08 -0.26
CA MET A 50 -8.88 9.34 -0.04
C MET A 50 -10.15 9.43 -0.87
N LYS A 51 -10.15 8.85 -2.08
CA LYS A 51 -11.29 8.93 -3.02
C LYS A 51 -12.31 7.84 -2.78
N ASP A 52 -11.85 6.63 -2.48
CA ASP A 52 -12.69 5.47 -2.27
C ASP A 52 -12.31 4.76 -0.98
N LYS A 53 -13.24 4.79 -0.02
CA LYS A 53 -13.06 4.13 1.28
C LYS A 53 -13.11 2.61 1.18
N LEU A 54 -13.62 2.04 0.09
CA LEU A 54 -13.62 0.60 -0.10
C LEU A 54 -12.21 0.02 -0.17
N GLY A 55 -11.22 0.82 -0.57
CA GLY A 55 -9.81 0.43 -0.56
C GLY A 55 -9.27 0.04 0.82
N PHE A 56 -9.93 0.42 1.93
CA PHE A 56 -9.56 -0.03 3.27
C PHE A 56 -10.03 -1.46 3.59
N HIS A 57 -10.95 -2.03 2.80
CA HIS A 57 -11.39 -3.41 2.96
C HIS A 57 -10.41 -4.40 2.31
N GLU A 58 -9.61 -3.93 1.35
CA GLU A 58 -8.50 -4.70 0.80
C GLU A 58 -7.40 -4.86 1.85
N SER A 59 -6.81 -6.05 1.91
CA SER A 59 -5.70 -6.28 2.82
C SER A 59 -4.43 -5.56 2.32
N PRO A 60 -3.51 -5.18 3.22
CA PRO A 60 -2.21 -4.63 2.84
C PRO A 60 -1.45 -5.50 1.83
N TYR A 61 -1.59 -6.83 1.94
CA TYR A 61 -0.99 -7.80 1.03
C TYR A 61 -1.59 -7.72 -0.38
N GLN A 62 -2.91 -7.61 -0.51
CA GLN A 62 -3.56 -7.44 -1.83
C GLN A 62 -3.18 -6.12 -2.50
N TRP A 63 -3.03 -5.06 -1.69
CA TRP A 63 -2.45 -3.80 -2.15
C TRP A 63 -1.01 -3.99 -2.65
N ALA A 64 -0.16 -4.71 -1.91
CA ALA A 64 1.21 -4.99 -2.33
C ALA A 64 1.27 -5.74 -3.67
N ILE A 65 0.45 -6.78 -3.86
CA ILE A 65 0.32 -7.48 -5.15
C ILE A 65 -0.11 -6.53 -6.27
N SER A 66 -1.14 -5.71 -6.02
CA SER A 66 -1.68 -4.79 -7.02
C SER A 66 -0.61 -3.77 -7.45
N ILE A 67 0.12 -3.20 -6.49
CA ILE A 67 1.23 -2.28 -6.74
C ILE A 67 2.33 -2.94 -7.58
N LEU A 68 2.75 -4.15 -7.24
CA LEU A 68 3.78 -4.88 -7.99
C LEU A 68 3.30 -5.20 -9.41
N THR A 69 2.02 -5.55 -9.57
CA THR A 69 1.40 -5.83 -10.86
C THR A 69 1.37 -4.58 -11.74
N ASP A 70 0.92 -3.44 -11.21
CA ASP A 70 0.88 -2.15 -11.91
C ASP A 70 2.28 -1.70 -12.35
N HIS A 71 3.30 -2.06 -11.59
CA HIS A 71 4.70 -1.76 -11.87
C HIS A 71 5.41 -2.83 -12.71
N ASN A 72 4.73 -3.88 -13.16
CA ASN A 72 5.29 -5.02 -13.91
C ASN A 72 6.46 -5.71 -13.19
N ASP A 73 6.46 -5.73 -11.86
CA ASP A 73 7.50 -6.37 -11.04
C ASP A 73 7.21 -7.88 -10.89
N TYR A 74 7.11 -8.55 -12.02
CA TYR A 74 6.76 -9.97 -12.10
C TYR A 74 7.82 -10.86 -11.45
N GLU A 75 9.09 -10.44 -11.44
CA GLU A 75 10.16 -11.18 -10.77
C GLU A 75 9.88 -11.32 -9.27
N ALA A 76 9.42 -10.25 -8.60
CA ALA A 76 9.09 -10.33 -7.17
C ALA A 76 7.85 -11.19 -6.93
N LEU A 77 6.83 -11.09 -7.79
CA LEU A 77 5.62 -11.92 -7.71
C LEU A 77 5.96 -13.40 -7.93
N GLU A 78 6.77 -13.72 -8.93
CA GLU A 78 7.17 -15.10 -9.23
C GLU A 78 8.03 -15.70 -8.12
N LYS A 79 8.99 -14.94 -7.58
CA LYS A 79 9.79 -15.39 -6.43
C LYS A 79 8.92 -15.72 -5.22
N HIS A 80 7.84 -14.96 -5.00
CA HIS A 80 6.93 -15.18 -3.90
C HIS A 80 6.02 -16.42 -4.11
N PHE A 81 5.49 -16.63 -5.33
CA PHE A 81 4.52 -17.71 -5.59
C PHE A 81 5.13 -19.06 -6.00
N TYR A 82 6.36 -19.08 -6.50
CA TYR A 82 7.01 -20.29 -7.03
C TYR A 82 8.24 -20.73 -6.22
N HIS A 83 8.42 -20.20 -5.01
CA HIS A 83 9.31 -20.77 -3.98
C HIS A 83 8.51 -21.62 -2.98
#